data_AF-A0AAV2HPR4-F1
#
_entry.id   AF-A0AAV2HPR4-F1
#
_cell.length_a   1.000
_cell.length_b   1.000
_cell.length_c   1.000
_cell.angle_alpha   90.00
_cell.angle_beta   90.00
_cell.angle_gamma   90.00
#
_symmetry.space_group_name_H-M   'P 1'
#
loop_
_entity.id
_entity.type
_entity.pdbx_description
1 polymer ?
#
loop_
_entity_poly.entity_id
_entity_poly.type
_entity_poly.pdbx_seq_one_letter_code
_entity_poly.pdbx_strand_id
1 'polypeptide(L)'
;MCPLLRRQYESGVLITGVQLFTLPPERLRYELIGTCHSTCTRKTFKGPVWVTSVWNHMHYAGRSGTIELIRNNTSSFIINETSYSYDSPQVQN
;
A
#
# COMPACT_ATOMS: atom_id res chain seq x y z
N MET A 1 -23.92 8.52 28.84
CA MET A 1 -23.15 7.27 28.66
C MET A 1 -23.13 6.94 27.17
N CYS A 2 -21.97 7.02 26.51
CA CYS A 2 -21.81 6.57 25.13
C CYS A 2 -21.81 5.04 25.06
N PRO A 3 -22.50 4.41 24.11
CA PRO A 3 -22.50 2.96 23.97
C PRO A 3 -21.10 2.47 23.56
N LEU A 4 -20.56 1.51 24.31
CA LEU A 4 -19.31 0.84 23.99
C LEU A 4 -19.45 0.11 22.63
N LEU A 5 -18.55 0.41 21.69
CA LEU A 5 -18.47 -0.26 20.40
C LEU A 5 -18.28 -1.78 20.61
N ARG A 6 -19.24 -2.58 20.13
CA ARG A 6 -19.24 -4.06 20.20
C ARG A 6 -18.32 -4.74 19.16
N ARG A 7 -17.19 -4.15 18.79
CA ARG A 7 -16.26 -4.76 17.81
C ARG A 7 -15.03 -5.30 18.54
N GLN A 8 -14.65 -6.55 18.21
CA GLN A 8 -13.53 -7.25 18.83
C GLN A 8 -12.16 -6.63 18.45
N TYR A 9 -12.09 -5.99 17.28
CA TYR A 9 -10.86 -5.40 16.74
C TYR A 9 -11.11 -4.00 16.19
N GLU A 10 -10.12 -3.13 16.36
CA GLU A 10 -10.08 -1.81 15.75
C GLU A 10 -9.51 -1.92 14.33
N SER A 11 -10.18 -1.30 13.37
CA SER A 11 -9.70 -1.18 11.99
C SER A 11 -9.03 0.18 11.77
N GLY A 12 -7.93 0.19 11.03
CA GLY A 12 -7.25 1.43 10.63
C GLY A 12 -6.92 1.44 9.14
N VAL A 13 -6.50 2.61 8.64
CA VAL A 13 -6.03 2.80 7.26
C VAL A 13 -4.57 3.19 7.30
N LEU A 14 -3.74 2.49 6.53
CA LEU A 14 -2.35 2.86 6.30
C LEU A 14 -2.17 3.32 4.87
N ILE A 15 -1.62 4.53 4.70
CA ILE A 15 -1.24 5.05 3.40
C ILE A 15 0.29 4.91 3.28
N THR A 16 0.75 4.26 2.22
CA THR A 16 2.17 4.04 1.93
C THR A 16 2.46 4.30 0.45
N GLY A 17 3.69 4.65 0.14
CA GLY A 17 4.12 4.98 -1.22
C GLY A 17 5.23 6.03 -1.23
N VAL A 18 5.49 6.59 -2.41
CA VAL A 18 6.46 7.67 -2.60
C VAL A 18 5.73 9.02 -2.55
N GLN A 19 6.18 9.93 -1.69
CA GLN A 19 5.51 11.23 -1.49
C GLN A 19 6.08 12.35 -2.37
N LEU A 20 7.40 12.40 -2.54
CA LEU A 20 8.09 13.44 -3.30
C LEU A 20 8.91 12.79 -4.41
N PHE A 21 8.48 13.01 -5.65
CA PHE A 21 9.16 12.51 -6.84
C PHE A 21 8.87 13.42 -8.03
N THR A 22 9.63 13.24 -9.09
CA THR A 22 9.38 13.88 -10.39
C THR A 22 9.36 12.80 -11.44
N LEU A 23 8.34 12.84 -12.29
CA LEU A 23 8.31 11.99 -13.47
C LEU A 23 9.16 12.66 -14.54
N PRO A 24 10.27 12.03 -14.98
CA PRO A 24 11.05 12.55 -16.08
C PRO A 24 10.19 12.61 -17.36
N PRO A 25 10.31 13.68 -18.17
CA PRO A 25 9.58 13.77 -19.43
C PRO A 25 10.03 12.68 -20.41
N GLU A 26 9.14 12.33 -21.35
CA GLU A 26 9.43 11.45 -22.50
C GLU A 26 9.90 10.02 -22.15
N ARG A 27 9.69 9.58 -20.91
CA ARG A 27 9.90 8.18 -20.53
C ARG A 27 8.63 7.36 -20.78
N LEU A 28 8.74 6.33 -21.61
CA LEU A 28 7.67 5.35 -21.82
C LEU A 28 7.35 4.55 -20.56
N ARG A 29 8.36 4.28 -19.73
CA ARG A 29 8.22 3.58 -18.45
C ARG A 29 9.19 4.18 -17.43
N TYR A 30 8.68 4.45 -16.23
CA TYR A 30 9.46 4.89 -15.09
C TYR A 30 8.87 4.26 -13.83
N GLU A 31 9.73 3.71 -12.98
CA GLU A 31 9.33 3.00 -11.76
C GLU A 31 9.69 3.83 -10.54
N LEU A 32 8.74 3.94 -9.61
CA LEU A 32 8.90 4.60 -8.33
C LEU A 32 8.85 3.55 -7.24
N ILE A 33 9.91 3.46 -6.44
CA ILE A 33 10.03 2.48 -5.36
C ILE A 33 10.07 3.21 -4.03
N GLY A 34 9.11 2.90 -3.16
CA GLY A 34 9.10 3.33 -1.77
C GLY A 34 9.29 2.13 -0.85
N THR A 35 10.13 2.26 0.19
CA THR A 35 10.40 1.15 1.11
C THR A 35 10.23 1.58 2.56
N CYS A 36 9.35 0.89 3.29
CA CYS A 36 9.27 0.96 4.75
C CYS A 36 10.11 -0.20 5.32
N HIS A 37 11.38 0.08 5.63
CA HIS A 37 12.30 -0.91 6.21
C HIS A 37 11.80 -1.42 7.56
N SER A 38 12.45 -2.48 8.07
CA SER A 38 12.11 -3.11 9.35
C SER A 38 12.10 -2.12 10.54
N THR A 39 12.88 -1.05 10.49
CA THR A 39 12.86 0.04 11.47
C THR A 39 11.59 0.88 11.41
N CYS A 40 11.07 1.13 10.20
CA CYS A 40 9.81 1.83 9.98
C CYS A 40 8.63 0.98 10.47
N THR A 41 8.55 -0.29 10.07
CA THR A 41 7.45 -1.18 10.46
C THR A 41 7.40 -1.42 11.98
N ARG A 42 8.54 -1.58 12.65
CA ARG A 42 8.61 -1.70 14.12
C ARG A 42 8.18 -0.42 14.87
N LYS A 43 8.37 0.75 14.26
CA LYS A 43 7.93 2.02 14.86
C LYS A 43 6.42 2.20 14.70
N THR A 44 5.92 1.92 13.49
CA THR A 44 4.51 2.12 13.10
C THR A 44 3.58 1.10 13.75
N PHE A 45 3.92 -0.19 13.74
CA PHE A 45 3.06 -1.25 14.26
C PHE A 45 3.49 -1.69 15.66
N LYS A 46 2.57 -1.65 16.62
CA LYS A 46 2.80 -2.10 18.01
C LYS A 46 2.53 -3.58 18.23
N GLY A 47 2.01 -4.26 17.22
CA GLY A 47 1.66 -5.67 17.24
C GLY A 47 1.37 -6.17 15.83
N PRO A 48 0.93 -7.44 15.68
CA PRO A 48 0.50 -7.95 14.39
C PRO A 48 -0.69 -7.14 13.85
N VAL A 49 -0.71 -6.95 12.54
CA VAL A 49 -1.80 -6.32 11.80
C VAL A 49 -2.25 -7.25 10.68
N TRP A 50 -3.54 -7.25 10.40
CA TRP A 50 -4.14 -8.02 9.32
C TRP A 50 -4.62 -7.05 8.25
N VAL A 51 -4.13 -7.24 7.03
CA VAL A 51 -4.63 -6.50 5.87
C VAL A 51 -5.90 -7.19 5.41
N THR A 52 -7.03 -6.50 5.52
CA THR A 52 -8.36 -7.01 5.11
C THR A 52 -8.82 -6.46 3.77
N SER A 53 -8.23 -5.35 3.36
CA SER A 53 -8.48 -4.70 2.08
C SER A 53 -7.30 -3.80 1.72
N VAL A 54 -7.02 -3.69 0.42
CA VAL A 54 -5.94 -2.88 -0.15
C VAL A 54 -6.34 -2.40 -1.54
N TRP A 55 -5.90 -1.21 -1.93
CA TRP A 55 -6.06 -0.70 -3.29
C TRP A 55 -4.87 0.21 -3.63
N ASN A 56 -4.54 0.29 -4.92
CA ASN A 56 -3.57 1.25 -5.41
C ASN A 56 -4.23 2.60 -5.70
N HIS A 57 -3.46 3.68 -5.53
CA HIS A 57 -3.86 5.02 -5.91
C HIS A 57 -2.70 5.73 -6.61
N MET A 58 -2.85 5.99 -7.91
CA MET A 58 -1.90 6.73 -8.74
C MET A 58 -2.70 7.61 -9.69
N HIS A 59 -2.18 8.77 -10.12
CA HIS A 59 -2.88 9.62 -11.09
C HIS A 59 -2.79 9.04 -12.53
N TYR A 60 -3.20 9.82 -13.54
CA TYR A 60 -3.28 9.42 -14.95
C TYR A 60 -2.01 8.82 -15.58
N ALA A 61 -0.83 9.06 -15.02
CA ALA A 61 0.42 8.43 -15.49
C ALA A 61 0.62 7.01 -14.93
N GLY A 62 -0.11 6.63 -13.89
CA GLY A 62 -0.04 5.31 -13.26
C GLY A 62 -0.58 4.22 -14.19
N ARG A 63 0.12 3.08 -14.23
CA ARG A 63 -0.23 1.94 -15.09
C ARG A 63 -0.22 0.60 -14.37
N SER A 64 0.54 0.47 -13.30
CA SER A 64 0.66 -0.76 -12.49
C SER A 64 1.17 -0.39 -11.10
N GLY A 65 0.81 -1.18 -10.09
CA GLY A 65 1.23 -0.94 -8.71
C GLY A 65 1.33 -2.24 -7.93
N THR A 66 2.43 -2.40 -7.21
CA THR A 66 2.71 -3.60 -6.42
C THR A 66 3.13 -3.19 -5.03
N ILE A 67 2.62 -3.90 -4.02
CA ILE A 67 3.11 -3.82 -2.64
C ILE A 67 3.60 -5.20 -2.26
N GLU A 68 4.89 -5.27 -1.97
CA GLU A 68 5.58 -6.49 -1.57
C GLU A 68 5.87 -6.45 -0.06
N LEU A 69 5.52 -7.53 0.64
CA LEU A 69 5.92 -7.78 2.02
C LEU A 69 7.11 -8.73 2.01
N ILE A 70 8.22 -8.25 2.54
CA ILE A 70 9.43 -9.06 2.74
C ILE A 70 9.59 -9.34 4.24
N ARG A 71 9.60 -10.61 4.63
CA ARG A 71 9.82 -11.06 6.01
C ARG A 71 10.75 -12.27 6.01
N ASN A 72 11.84 -12.21 6.80
CA ASN A 72 12.84 -13.29 6.89
C ASN A 72 13.35 -13.76 5.51
N ASN A 73 13.62 -12.82 4.60
CA ASN A 73 14.01 -13.08 3.20
C ASN A 73 12.97 -13.82 2.35
N THR A 74 11.74 -13.99 2.84
CA THR A 74 10.60 -14.46 2.04
C THR A 74 9.79 -13.26 1.57
N SER A 75 9.50 -13.24 0.26
CA SER A 75 8.63 -12.24 -0.36
C SER A 75 7.21 -12.79 -0.54
N SER A 76 6.23 -11.89 -0.37
CA SER A 76 4.82 -12.13 -0.68
C SER A 76 4.19 -10.83 -1.16
N PHE A 77 3.23 -10.90 -2.07
CA PHE A 77 2.51 -9.72 -2.53
C PHE A 77 1.29 -9.45 -1.64
N ILE A 78 1.16 -8.21 -1.19
CA ILE A 78 -0.08 -7.70 -0.59
C ILE A 78 -1.05 -7.32 -1.71
N ILE A 79 -0.55 -6.62 -2.73
CA ILE A 79 -1.26 -6.34 -3.98
C ILE A 79 -0.25 -6.46 -5.12
N ASN A 80 -0.68 -7.06 -6.24
CA ASN A 80 0.12 -7.17 -7.46
C ASN A 80 -0.75 -6.82 -8.67
N GLU A 81 -0.89 -5.54 -8.94
CA GLU A 81 -1.75 -5.03 -10.01
C GLU A 81 -0.92 -4.68 -11.24
N THR A 82 -0.94 -5.55 -12.23
CA THR A 82 -0.19 -5.39 -13.48
C THR A 82 -0.83 -4.41 -14.47
N SER A 83 -2.11 -4.09 -14.27
CA SER A 83 -2.89 -3.13 -15.07
C SER A 83 -3.82 -2.35 -14.17
N TYR A 84 -3.52 -1.06 -13.98
CA TYR A 84 -4.25 -0.12 -13.14
C TYR A 84 -4.98 0.93 -13.99
N SER A 85 -6.18 1.31 -13.56
CA SER A 85 -6.95 2.43 -14.11
C SER A 85 -7.24 3.48 -13.04
N TYR A 86 -6.87 4.73 -13.31
CA TYR A 86 -7.21 5.86 -12.43
C TYR A 86 -8.72 6.06 -12.31
N ASP A 87 -9.44 5.86 -13.41
CA ASP A 87 -10.89 6.08 -13.47
C ASP A 87 -11.68 4.91 -12.87
N SER A 88 -11.03 3.77 -12.61
CA SER A 88 -11.64 2.58 -12.02
C SER A 88 -10.65 1.83 -11.13
N PRO A 89 -10.25 2.41 -9.98
CA PRO A 89 -9.35 1.75 -9.04
C PRO A 89 -10.04 0.54 -8.39
N GLN A 90 -9.33 -0.58 -8.31
CA GLN A 90 -9.89 -1.83 -7.76
C GLN A 90 -9.48 -2.03 -6.30
N VAL A 91 -10.43 -2.42 -5.47
CA VAL A 91 -10.19 -2.86 -4.08
C VAL A 91 -9.99 -4.36 -4.08
N GLN A 92 -8.89 -4.82 -3.48
CA GLN A 92 -8.56 -6.23 -3.29
C GLN A 92 -8.72 -6.60 -1.82
N ASN A 93 -9.27 -7.77 -1.53
CA ASN A 93 -9.52 -8.30 -0.18
C ASN A 93 -8.76 -9.61 0.02
#